data_AF-A0A7Z0BTF4-F1
#
_entry.id   AF-A0A7Z0BTF4-F1
#
_cell.length_a   1.000
_cell.length_b   1.000
_cell.length_c   1.000
_cell.angle_alpha   90.00
_cell.angle_beta   90.00
_cell.angle_gamma   90.00
#
_symmetry.space_group_name_H-M   'P 1'
#
loop_
_entity.id
_entity.type
_entity.pdbx_description
1 polymer ?
#
loop_
_entity_poly.entity_id
_entity_poly.type
_entity_poly.pdbx_seq_one_letter_code
_entity_poly.pdbx_strand_id
1 'polypeptide(L)' 'MIGLVRDFRGQRYEVVEKSERTRRDGTLAIILHWESMCADCGEPFRLTTPAASSKFEPNRRCQKHKRPGQRVKS' A
#
# COMPACT_ATOMS: atom_id res chain seq x y z
N MET A 1 -11.34 -3.87 -2.64
CA MET A 1 -12.69 -3.63 -2.07
C MET A 1 -12.50 -2.77 -0.84
N ILE A 2 -13.35 -1.77 -0.51
CA ILE A 2 -13.17 -1.01 0.74
C ILE A 2 -13.42 -1.97 1.91
N GLY A 3 -12.60 -1.89 2.96
CA GLY A 3 -12.60 -2.84 4.08
C GLY A 3 -11.86 -4.15 3.79
N LEU A 4 -11.25 -4.30 2.61
CA LEU A 4 -10.38 -5.45 2.33
C LEU A 4 -9.12 -5.36 3.19
N VAL A 5 -8.89 -6.40 3.98
CA VAL A 5 -7.69 -6.53 4.81
C VAL A 5 -6.72 -7.53 4.17
N ARG A 6 -5.42 -7.21 4.20
CA ARG A 6 -4.34 -8.13 3.82
C ARG A 6 -3.22 -8.08 4.83
N ASP A 7 -2.74 -9.25 5.21
CA ASP A 7 -1.52 -9.40 5.98
C ASP A 7 -0.32 -9.63 5.06
N PHE A 8 0.76 -8.89 5.28
CA PHE A 8 2.01 -9.05 4.57
C PHE A 8 3.20 -8.91 5.53
N ARG A 9 3.96 -10.01 5.70
CA ARG A 9 5.12 -10.08 6.60
C ARG A 9 4.78 -9.57 8.02
N GLY A 10 3.66 -10.04 8.57
CA GLY A 10 3.19 -9.68 9.92
C GLY A 10 2.64 -8.26 10.05
N GLN A 11 2.41 -7.56 8.94
CA GLN A 11 1.83 -6.22 8.94
C GLN A 11 0.45 -6.23 8.26
N ARG A 12 -0.52 -5.62 8.92
CA ARG A 12 -1.91 -5.51 8.45
C ARG A 12 -2.09 -4.27 7.58
N TYR A 13 -2.69 -4.47 6.41
CA TYR A 13 -3.05 -3.43 5.47
C TYR A 13 -4.56 -3.45 5.23
N GLU A 14 -5.19 -2.29 5.20
CA GLU A 14 -6.63 -2.17 4.98
C GLU A 14 -6.93 -1.18 3.86
N VAL A 15 -7.78 -1.58 2.91
CA VAL A 15 -8.24 -0.66 1.87
C VAL A 15 -9.28 0.28 2.43
N VAL A 16 -8.94 1.56 2.50
CA VAL A 16 -9.83 2.62 3.02
C VAL A 16 -10.53 3.39 1.92
N GLU A 17 -9.95 3.42 0.72
CA GLU A 17 -10.49 4.18 -0.41
C GLU A 17 -10.19 3.47 -1.73
N LYS A 18 -11.00 3.76 -2.75
CA LYS A 18 -10.71 3.42 -4.15
C LYS A 18 -10.84 4.66 -5.00
N SER A 19 -9.94 4.81 -5.96
CA SER A 19 -10.08 5.82 -7.01
C SER A 19 -9.85 5.21 -8.38
N GLU A 20 -10.35 5.88 -9.40
CA GLU A 20 -10.11 5.53 -10.78
C GLU A 20 -9.00 6.42 -11.34
N ARG A 21 -8.12 5.83 -12.14
CA ARG A 21 -7.08 6.54 -12.86
C ARG A 21 -7.12 6.16 -14.31
N THR A 22 -7.37 7.14 -15.16
CA THR A 22 -7.24 6.98 -16.61
C THR A 22 -5.76 6.78 -16.95
N ARG A 23 -5.46 5.68 -17.63
CA ARG A 23 -4.14 5.37 -18.16
C ARG A 23 -3.89 6.18 -19.43
N ARG A 24 -2.63 6.20 -19.88
CA ARG A 24 -2.23 6.92 -21.10
C ARG A 24 -2.94 6.43 -22.35
N ASP A 25 -3.36 5.17 -22.38
CA ASP A 25 -4.10 4.53 -23.47
C ASP A 25 -5.63 4.77 -23.40
N GLY A 26 -6.11 5.59 -22.46
CA GLY A 26 -7.52 5.87 -22.26
C GLY A 26 -8.27 4.83 -21.42
N THR A 27 -7.64 3.70 -21.05
CA THR A 27 -8.27 2.68 -20.22
C THR A 27 -8.35 3.12 -18.75
N LEU A 28 -9.38 2.67 -18.03
CA LEU A 28 -9.54 2.95 -16.61
C LEU A 28 -8.78 1.93 -15.76
N ALA A 29 -7.99 2.42 -14.82
CA ALA A 29 -7.34 1.61 -13.81
C ALA A 29 -7.92 1.90 -12.43
N ILE A 30 -8.41 0.87 -11.74
CA ILE A 30 -8.80 1.00 -10.35
C ILE A 30 -7.55 1.02 -9.47
N ILE A 31 -7.43 2.06 -8.65
CA ILE A 31 -6.38 2.24 -7.65
C ILE A 31 -7.00 1.98 -6.28
N LEU A 32 -6.37 1.12 -5.50
CA LEU A 32 -6.72 0.87 -4.10
C LEU A 32 -5.81 1.71 -3.21
N HIS A 33 -6.40 2.43 -2.26
CA HIS A 33 -5.68 3.16 -1.23
C HIS A 33 -5.70 2.35 0.06
N TRP A 34 -4.53 2.04 0.56
CA TRP A 34 -4.33 1.22 1.75
C TRP A 34 -3.84 2.08 2.90
N GLU A 35 -4.32 1.79 4.10
CA GLU A 35 -3.75 2.22 5.36
C GLU A 35 -3.05 1.06 6.07
N SER A 36 -1.93 1.38 6.73
CA SER A 36 -1.17 0.45 7.57
C SER A 36 -0.35 1.25 8.58
N MET A 37 0.15 0.56 9.60
CA MET A 37 1.09 1.11 10.58
C MET A 37 2.53 0.84 10.13
N CYS A 38 3.46 1.77 10.32
CA CYS A 38 4.87 1.62 9.94
C CYS A 38 5.53 0.50 10.76
N ALA A 39 6.24 -0.42 10.09
CA ALA A 39 6.94 -1.51 10.79
C ALA A 39 8.08 -1.03 11.70
N ASP A 40 8.68 0.14 11.43
CA ASP A 40 9.82 0.66 12.20
C ASP A 40 9.39 1.56 13.38
N CYS A 41 8.34 2.38 13.21
CA CYS A 41 7.96 3.39 14.20
C CYS A 41 6.48 3.36 14.62
N GLY A 42 5.68 2.46 14.05
CA GLY A 42 4.25 2.37 14.34
C GLY A 42 3.40 3.52 13.76
N GLU A 43 3.97 4.56 13.15
CA GLU A 43 3.15 5.66 12.60
C GLU A 43 2.26 5.18 11.45
N PRO A 44 1.00 5.65 11.37
CA PRO A 44 0.12 5.33 10.26
C PRO A 44 0.68 5.89 8.96
N PHE A 45 0.50 5.15 7.87
CA PHE A 45 0.84 5.62 6.54
C PHE A 45 -0.12 5.06 5.48
N ARG A 46 -0.21 5.80 4.37
CA ARG A 46 -1.00 5.42 3.21
C ARG A 46 -0.11 4.99 2.05
N LEU A 47 -0.57 4.01 1.28
CA LEU A 47 0.01 3.64 -0.01
C LEU A 47 -1.07 3.31 -1.03
N THR A 48 -0.69 3.28 -2.31
CA THR A 48 -1.60 2.90 -3.39
C THR A 48 -1.09 1.70 -4.16
N THR A 49 -2.01 0.85 -4.62
CA THR A 49 -1.68 -0.23 -5.56
C THR A 49 -2.74 -0.31 -6.66
N PRO A 50 -2.39 -0.71 -7.89
CA PRO A 50 -3.39 -1.09 -8.88
C PRO A 50 -4.20 -2.29 -8.37
N ALA A 51 -5.53 -2.25 -8.52
CA ALA A 51 -6.40 -3.38 -8.15
C ALA A 51 -6.11 -4.63 -8.99
N ALA A 52 -5.61 -4.44 -10.22
CA ALA A 52 -5.24 -5.51 -11.14
C ALA A 52 -3.83 -6.10 -10.87
N SER A 53 -3.11 -5.64 -9.84
CA SER A 53 -1.78 -6.18 -9.52
C SER A 53 -1.89 -7.62 -9.03
N SER A 54 -1.20 -8.55 -9.70
CA SER A 54 -1.16 -9.96 -9.30
C SER A 54 -0.30 -10.22 -8.07
N LYS A 55 0.68 -9.34 -7.81
CA LYS A 55 1.55 -9.40 -6.63
C LYS A 55 1.21 -8.29 -5.64
N PHE A 56 1.35 -8.61 -4.37
CA PHE A 56 1.18 -7.66 -3.26
C PHE A 56 2.45 -7.65 -2.43
N GLU A 57 3.34 -6.74 -2.80
CA GLU A 57 4.62 -6.49 -2.14
C GLU A 57 4.65 -5.00 -1.73
N PRO A 58 3.74 -4.57 -0.83
CA PRO A 58 3.62 -3.17 -0.46
C PRO A 58 4.84 -2.69 0.34
N ASN A 59 5.05 -1.37 0.31
CA ASN A 59 5.97 -0.76 1.25
C ASN A 59 5.46 -0.93 2.69
N ARG A 60 6.37 -1.21 3.63
CA ARG A 60 6.07 -1.49 5.05
C ARG A 60 6.33 -0.30 5.99
N ARG A 61 6.63 0.87 5.43
CA ARG A 61 7.18 2.01 6.18
C ARG A 61 6.54 3.33 5.78
N CYS A 62 6.35 4.22 6.76
CA CYS A 62 5.92 5.59 6.52
C CYS A 62 6.98 6.37 5.73
N GLN A 63 6.64 7.54 5.21
CA GLN A 63 7.54 8.36 4.37
C GLN A 63 8.87 8.69 5.08
N LYS A 64 8.88 8.84 6.42
CA LYS A 64 10.09 9.08 7.21
C LYS A 64 11.09 7.92 7.14
N HIS A 65 10.57 6.69 7.06
CA HIS A 65 11.36 5.45 7.09
C HIS A 65 11.41 4.75 5.72
N LYS A 66 10.70 5.27 4.71
CA LYS A 66 10.73 4.79 3.32
C LYS A 66 12.04 5.21 2.65
N ARG A 67 13.14 4.56 3.05
CA ARG A 67 14.44 4.67 2.39
C ARG A 67 14.65 3.43 1.51
N PRO A 68 14.78 3.58 0.18
CA PRO A 68 15.13 2.47 -0.70
C PRO A 68 16.42 1.79 -0.20
N GLY A 69 16.45 0.45 -0.18
CA GLY A 69 17.66 -0.32 0.16
C GLY A 69 17.97 -0.54 1.65
N GLN A 70 17.31 0.11 2.60
CA GLN A 70 17.50 -0.19 4.03
C GLN A 70 16.56 -1.32 4.49
N ARG A 71 17.09 -2.33 5.19
CA ARG A 71 16.26 -3.37 5.84
C ARG A 71 15.37 -2.74 6.92
N VAL A 72 14.18 -3.28 7.10
CA VAL A 72 13.29 -2.94 8.24
C VAL A 72 14.02 -3.36 9.51
N LYS A 73 14.10 -2.48 10.52
CA LYS A 73 14.76 -2.84 11.77
C LYS A 73 13.89 -3.87 12.50
N SER A 74 14.52 -4.95 12.93
CA SER A 74 13.89 -6.06 13.66
C SER A 74 13.87 -5.76 15.14
#